data_AF-A0A1Y6BZU3-F1
#
_entry.id   AF-A0A1Y6BZU3-F1
#
_cell.length_a   1.000
_cell.length_b   1.000
_cell.length_c   1.000
_cell.angle_alpha   90.00
_cell.angle_beta   90.00
_cell.angle_gamma   90.00
#
_symmetry.space_group_name_H-M   'P 1'
#
loop_
_entity.id
_entity.type
_entity.pdbx_description
1 polymer ?
#
loop_
_entity_poly.entity_id
_entity_poly.type
_entity_poly.pdbx_seq_one_letter_code
_entity_poly.pdbx_strand_id
1 'polypeptide(L)'
;MPTPNPPRATITMDDVRAVSPALAQFTQDVIVGQLWQRATLSARERSMVTLAALIACNQPLGLPHYVNLALEHGVAPGEISEIVTHLAFYAGWPNAFSAVMALKDIFAQRGIVFDPLPPAAFALAAGTVAGFGE
;
A
#
# COMPACT_ATOMS: atom_id res chain seq x y z
N MET A 1 -5.14 30.17 -9.08
CA MET A 1 -5.53 29.16 -8.08
C MET A 1 -5.79 27.86 -8.82
N PRO A 2 -5.04 26.77 -8.60
CA PRO A 2 -5.49 25.47 -9.07
C PRO A 2 -6.81 25.15 -8.36
N THR A 3 -7.83 24.78 -9.12
CA THR A 3 -9.10 24.30 -8.56
C THR A 3 -8.82 23.08 -7.67
N PRO A 4 -9.42 22.98 -6.47
CA PRO A 4 -9.36 21.75 -5.69
C PRO A 4 -9.90 20.62 -6.57
N ASN A 5 -9.17 19.50 -6.65
CA ASN A 5 -9.71 18.30 -7.27
C ASN A 5 -11.03 17.94 -6.55
N PRO A 6 -12.10 17.59 -7.29
CA PRO A 6 -13.31 17.11 -6.65
C PRO A 6 -12.96 15.89 -5.78
N PRO A 7 -13.58 15.74 -4.59
CA PRO A 7 -13.35 14.57 -3.76
C PRO A 7 -13.61 13.32 -4.61
N ARG A 8 -12.62 12.41 -4.67
CA ARG A 8 -12.80 11.12 -5.33
C ARG A 8 -14.03 10.46 -4.71
N ALA A 9 -15.04 10.18 -5.53
CA ALA A 9 -16.26 9.50 -5.08
C ALA A 9 -15.85 8.22 -4.34
N THR A 10 -16.10 8.19 -3.04
CA THR A 10 -15.80 7.04 -2.20
C THR A 10 -17.05 6.16 -2.22
N ILE A 11 -16.91 4.93 -2.69
CA ILE A 11 -18.00 3.95 -2.69
C ILE A 11 -18.28 3.55 -1.23
N THR A 12 -19.52 3.69 -0.79
CA THR A 12 -19.97 3.27 0.54
C THR A 12 -20.53 1.84 0.51
N MET A 13 -20.64 1.17 1.66
CA MET A 13 -21.31 -0.14 1.70
C MET A 13 -22.81 -0.06 1.39
N ASP A 14 -23.45 1.10 1.57
CA ASP A 14 -24.83 1.31 1.14
C ASP A 14 -24.93 1.37 -0.39
N ASP A 15 -23.97 2.02 -1.06
CA ASP A 15 -23.88 2.00 -2.53
C ASP A 15 -23.65 0.56 -3.03
N VAL A 16 -22.74 -0.19 -2.39
CA VAL A 16 -22.50 -1.59 -2.74
C VAL A 16 -23.76 -2.43 -2.52
N ARG A 17 -24.49 -2.23 -1.41
CA ARG A 17 -25.72 -2.99 -1.13
C ARG A 17 -26.83 -2.67 -2.13
N ALA A 18 -26.94 -1.40 -2.56
CA ALA A 18 -27.93 -0.96 -3.54
C ALA A 18 -27.68 -1.58 -4.94
N VAL A 19 -26.41 -1.80 -5.31
CA VAL A 19 -26.03 -2.34 -6.63
C VAL A 19 -25.83 -3.86 -6.61
N SER A 20 -25.21 -4.40 -5.55
CA SER A 20 -24.83 -5.81 -5.41
C SER A 20 -24.97 -6.27 -3.94
N PRO A 21 -26.18 -6.60 -3.49
CA PRO A 21 -26.45 -6.94 -2.09
C PRO A 21 -25.70 -8.19 -1.61
N ALA A 22 -25.50 -9.18 -2.47
CA ALA A 22 -24.70 -10.37 -2.14
C ALA A 22 -23.23 -10.01 -1.89
N LEU A 23 -22.65 -9.09 -2.67
CA LEU A 23 -21.29 -8.62 -2.46
C LEU A 23 -21.15 -7.87 -1.13
N ALA A 24 -22.12 -7.01 -0.80
CA ALA A 24 -22.16 -6.33 0.50
C ALA A 24 -22.22 -7.34 1.66
N GLN A 25 -23.04 -8.39 1.52
CA GLN A 25 -23.15 -9.44 2.53
C GLN A 25 -21.85 -10.22 2.69
N PHE A 26 -21.22 -10.67 1.60
CA PHE A 26 -19.94 -11.39 1.69
C PHE A 26 -18.81 -10.50 2.24
N THR A 27 -18.82 -9.20 1.91
CA THR A 27 -17.87 -8.25 2.49
C THR A 27 -18.02 -8.18 4.01
N GLN A 28 -19.26 -8.07 4.50
CA GLN A 28 -19.49 -7.99 5.93
C GLN A 28 -19.23 -9.32 6.66
N ASP A 29 -19.81 -10.42 6.19
CA ASP A 29 -19.82 -11.68 6.93
C ASP A 29 -18.52 -12.46 6.78
N VAL A 30 -17.99 -12.51 5.56
CA VAL A 30 -16.84 -13.36 5.23
C VAL A 30 -15.55 -12.57 5.36
N ILE A 31 -15.46 -11.38 4.77
CA ILE A 31 -14.22 -10.60 4.82
C ILE A 31 -14.05 -9.99 6.22
N VAL A 32 -14.96 -9.13 6.66
CA VAL A 32 -14.84 -8.39 7.93
C VAL A 32 -15.09 -9.30 9.13
N GLY A 33 -16.15 -10.10 9.11
CA GLY A 33 -16.59 -10.92 10.23
C GLY A 33 -15.77 -12.19 10.47
N GLN A 34 -15.06 -12.69 9.46
CA GLN A 34 -14.31 -13.95 9.56
C GLN A 34 -12.84 -13.78 9.18
N LEU A 35 -12.54 -13.52 7.90
CA LEU A 35 -11.18 -13.53 7.36
C LEU A 35 -10.24 -12.59 8.13
N TRP A 36 -10.69 -11.36 8.40
CA TRP A 36 -9.91 -10.36 9.12
C TRP A 36 -9.83 -10.63 10.64
N GLN A 37 -10.69 -11.48 11.19
CA GLN A 37 -10.68 -11.87 12.61
C GLN A 37 -9.81 -13.10 12.90
N ARG A 38 -9.26 -13.77 11.88
CA ARG A 38 -8.42 -14.96 12.07
C ARG A 38 -7.11 -14.63 12.78
N ALA A 39 -6.81 -15.31 13.88
CA ALA A 39 -5.70 -15.00 14.78
C ALA A 39 -4.28 -15.38 14.26
N THR A 40 -4.16 -16.18 13.20
CA THR A 40 -2.83 -16.65 12.71
C THR A 40 -1.97 -15.51 12.16
N LEU A 41 -2.60 -14.49 11.56
CA LEU A 41 -1.94 -13.24 11.19
C LEU A 41 -2.59 -12.13 11.99
N SER A 42 -1.76 -11.32 12.63
CA SER A 42 -2.20 -10.07 13.23
C SER A 42 -2.84 -9.15 12.19
N ALA A 43 -3.67 -8.22 12.63
CA ALA A 43 -4.28 -7.22 11.76
C ALA A 43 -3.21 -6.41 10.98
N ARG A 44 -2.06 -6.18 11.61
CA ARG A 44 -0.88 -5.54 11.02
C ARG A 44 -0.29 -6.35 9.87
N GLU A 45 0.01 -7.63 10.10
CA GLU A 45 0.55 -8.52 9.08
C GLU A 45 -0.42 -8.71 7.92
N ARG A 46 -1.71 -8.86 8.22
CA ARG A 46 -2.76 -8.97 7.21
C ARG A 46 -2.82 -7.73 6.33
N SER A 47 -2.75 -6.53 6.92
CA SER A 47 -2.67 -5.29 6.17
C SER A 47 -1.46 -5.22 5.24
N MET A 48 -0.27 -5.63 5.70
CA MET A 48 0.94 -5.64 4.85
C MET A 48 0.76 -6.57 3.64
N VAL A 49 0.23 -7.78 3.84
CA VAL A 49 0.00 -8.74 2.75
C VAL A 49 -1.07 -8.23 1.78
N THR A 50 -2.15 -7.62 2.29
CA THR A 50 -3.19 -7.02 1.44
C THR A 50 -2.64 -5.87 0.60
N LEU A 51 -1.83 -4.97 1.19
CA LEU A 51 -1.17 -3.89 0.44
C LEU A 51 -0.27 -4.45 -0.65
N ALA A 52 0.55 -5.46 -0.31
CA ALA A 52 1.46 -6.07 -1.29
C ALA A 52 0.68 -6.68 -2.46
N ALA A 53 -0.42 -7.39 -2.20
CA ALA A 53 -1.28 -7.96 -3.23
C ALA A 53 -1.92 -6.89 -4.13
N LEU A 54 -2.45 -5.80 -3.55
CA LEU A 54 -3.05 -4.71 -4.32
C LEU A 54 -2.05 -4.01 -5.22
N ILE A 55 -0.83 -3.78 -4.74
CA ILE A 55 0.25 -3.19 -5.54
C ILE A 55 0.66 -4.15 -6.65
N ALA A 56 0.91 -5.42 -6.33
CA ALA A 56 1.35 -6.43 -7.29
C ALA A 56 0.32 -6.66 -8.42
N CYS A 57 -0.98 -6.59 -8.11
CA CYS A 57 -2.06 -6.73 -9.08
C CYS A 57 -2.49 -5.40 -9.75
N ASN A 58 -1.74 -4.31 -9.53
CA ASN A 58 -2.05 -2.97 -10.04
C ASN A 58 -3.51 -2.55 -9.78
N GLN A 59 -3.96 -2.66 -8.53
CA GLN A 59 -5.31 -2.31 -8.06
C GLN A 59 -5.30 -1.03 -7.20
N PRO A 60 -4.91 0.14 -7.76
CA PRO A 60 -4.70 1.36 -6.99
C PRO A 60 -5.98 1.95 -6.38
N LEU A 61 -7.17 1.59 -6.89
CA LEU A 61 -8.44 2.07 -6.36
C LEU A 61 -8.72 1.57 -4.93
N GLY A 62 -8.23 0.37 -4.58
CA GLY A 62 -8.37 -0.18 -3.22
C GLY A 62 -7.33 0.36 -2.23
N LEU A 63 -6.19 0.86 -2.72
CA LEU A 63 -5.07 1.28 -1.86
C LEU A 63 -5.46 2.34 -0.83
N PRO A 64 -6.27 3.38 -1.13
CA PRO A 64 -6.61 4.38 -0.13
C PRO A 64 -7.27 3.82 1.12
N HIS A 65 -8.18 2.87 0.98
CA HIS A 65 -8.81 2.22 2.12
C HIS A 65 -7.80 1.40 2.93
N TYR A 66 -7.05 0.51 2.26
CA TYR A 66 -6.16 -0.42 2.94
C TYR A 66 -4.88 0.22 3.49
N VAL A 67 -4.42 1.35 2.94
CA VAL A 67 -3.31 2.13 3.51
C VAL A 67 -3.73 2.77 4.83
N ASN A 68 -4.92 3.39 4.89
CA ASN A 68 -5.43 3.94 6.14
C ASN A 68 -5.61 2.84 7.21
N LEU A 69 -6.20 1.71 6.80
CA LEU A 69 -6.36 0.54 7.67
C LEU A 69 -5.01 -0.03 8.15
N ALA A 70 -4.00 -0.08 7.28
CA ALA A 70 -2.65 -0.51 7.64
C ALA A 70 -2.01 0.39 8.71
N LEU A 71 -2.14 1.71 8.54
CA LEU A 71 -1.64 2.69 9.50
C LEU A 71 -2.36 2.56 10.85
N GLU A 72 -3.68 2.36 10.84
CA GLU A 72 -4.48 2.11 12.06
C GLU A 72 -4.12 0.80 12.76
N HIS A 73 -3.75 -0.23 12.00
CA HIS A 73 -3.23 -1.49 12.53
C HIS A 73 -1.75 -1.44 12.93
N GLY A 74 -1.10 -0.27 12.87
CA GLY A 74 0.28 -0.07 13.35
C GLY A 74 1.37 -0.47 12.37
N VAL A 75 1.09 -0.54 11.06
CA VAL A 75 2.14 -0.57 10.04
C VAL A 75 2.73 0.83 9.95
N ALA A 76 4.05 0.97 10.10
CA ALA A 76 4.69 2.28 10.04
C ALA A 76 4.70 2.82 8.60
N PRO A 77 4.64 4.14 8.38
CA PRO A 77 4.72 4.71 7.05
C PRO A 77 5.98 4.31 6.28
N GLY A 78 7.11 4.17 6.97
CA GLY A 78 8.36 3.69 6.39
C GLY A 78 8.25 2.26 5.87
N GLU A 79 7.51 1.38 6.55
CA GLU A 79 7.32 0.00 6.10
C GLU A 79 6.41 -0.06 4.86
N ILE A 80 5.39 0.79 4.79
CA ILE A 80 4.56 0.92 3.59
C ILE A 80 5.39 1.44 2.42
N SER A 81 6.26 2.43 2.67
CA SER A 81 7.20 2.94 1.67
C SER A 81 8.14 1.83 1.17
N GLU A 82 8.70 1.03 2.08
CA GLU A 82 9.57 -0.09 1.72
C GLU A 82 8.83 -1.20 0.95
N ILE A 83 7.56 -1.49 1.26
CA ILE A 83 6.75 -2.44 0.47
C ILE A 83 6.63 -1.97 -0.99
N VAL A 84 6.38 -0.67 -1.21
CA VAL A 84 6.30 -0.09 -2.56
C VAL A 84 7.65 -0.22 -3.29
N THR A 85 8.76 0.13 -2.62
CA THR A 85 10.11 -0.01 -3.18
C THR A 85 10.42 -1.46 -3.53
N HIS A 86 10.15 -2.39 -2.62
CA HIS A 86 10.40 -3.81 -2.81
C HIS A 86 9.61 -4.36 -4.02
N LEU A 87 8.34 -3.97 -4.15
CA LEU A 87 7.50 -4.42 -5.26
C LEU A 87 7.83 -3.75 -6.59
N ALA A 88 8.60 -2.67 -6.63
CA ALA A 88 9.15 -2.18 -7.90
C ALA A 88 10.03 -3.24 -8.58
N PHE A 89 10.78 -4.02 -7.80
CA PHE A 89 11.65 -5.10 -8.30
C PHE A 89 10.87 -6.36 -8.67
N TYR A 90 9.85 -6.74 -7.88
CA TYR A 90 9.13 -8.01 -8.05
C TYR A 90 7.85 -7.91 -8.89
N ALA A 91 7.21 -6.74 -8.94
CA ALA A 91 5.97 -6.50 -9.67
C ALA A 91 6.09 -5.38 -10.73
N GLY A 92 7.26 -4.74 -10.84
CA GLY A 92 7.57 -3.75 -11.86
C GLY A 92 7.33 -2.30 -11.43
N TRP A 93 8.15 -1.40 -11.98
CA TRP A 93 8.09 0.04 -11.75
C TRP A 93 6.71 0.69 -11.99
N PRO A 94 5.92 0.32 -13.02
CA PRO A 94 4.60 0.89 -13.21
C PRO A 94 3.66 0.67 -12.02
N ASN A 95 3.70 -0.51 -11.40
CA ASN A 95 2.87 -0.83 -10.23
C ASN A 95 3.30 -0.01 -9.01
N ALA A 96 4.62 0.14 -8.80
CA ALA A 96 5.14 0.98 -7.73
C ALA A 96 4.75 2.46 -7.92
N PHE A 97 4.84 3.01 -9.13
CA PHE A 97 4.40 4.39 -9.40
C PHE A 97 2.90 4.59 -9.22
N SER A 98 2.07 3.65 -9.67
CA SER A 98 0.62 3.65 -9.39
C SER A 98 0.35 3.69 -7.88
N ALA A 99 1.12 2.92 -7.09
CA ALA A 99 1.01 2.94 -5.63
C ALA A 99 1.42 4.31 -5.07
N VAL A 100 2.57 4.86 -5.45
CA VAL A 100 3.02 6.19 -5.01
C VAL A 100 1.96 7.26 -5.29
N MET A 101 1.32 7.23 -6.47
CA MET A 101 0.24 8.16 -6.80
C MET A 101 -0.97 8.05 -5.86
N ALA A 102 -1.31 6.83 -5.41
CA ALA A 102 -2.39 6.62 -4.45
C ALA A 102 -2.00 7.04 -3.01
N LEU A 103 -0.74 6.81 -2.62
CA LEU A 103 -0.23 7.05 -1.27
C LEU A 103 0.05 8.52 -0.98
N LYS A 104 0.52 9.29 -1.98
CA LYS A 104 1.00 10.68 -1.77
C LYS A 104 -0.03 11.57 -1.05
N ASP A 105 -1.30 11.47 -1.44
CA ASP A 105 -2.37 12.31 -0.89
C ASP A 105 -2.68 11.91 0.56
N ILE A 106 -2.59 10.62 0.88
CA ILE A 106 -2.86 10.06 2.22
C ILE A 106 -1.75 10.44 3.19
N PHE A 107 -0.50 10.32 2.74
CA PHE A 107 0.66 10.72 3.56
C PHE A 107 0.64 12.23 3.82
N ALA A 108 0.32 13.04 2.81
CA ALA A 108 0.14 14.48 2.99
C ALA A 108 -0.99 14.80 3.99
N GLN A 109 -2.16 14.16 3.86
CA GLN A 109 -3.30 14.36 4.77
C GLN A 109 -3.00 13.96 6.22
N ARG A 110 -2.16 12.94 6.43
CA ARG A 110 -1.74 12.48 7.76
C ARG A 110 -0.48 13.17 8.29
N GLY A 111 0.07 14.16 7.56
CA GLY A 111 1.29 14.87 7.96
C GLY A 111 2.54 13.98 8.00
N ILE A 112 2.54 12.88 7.24
CA ILE A 112 3.67 11.96 7.13
C ILE A 112 4.69 12.57 6.17
N VAL A 113 5.91 12.78 6.67
CA VAL A 113 7.04 13.30 5.90
C VAL A 113 8.21 12.32 6.06
N PHE A 114 8.90 12.05 4.95
CA PHE A 114 10.13 11.27 4.96
C PHE A 114 11.33 12.20 4.80
N ASP A 115 12.38 11.94 5.57
CA ASP A 115 13.65 12.61 5.35
C ASP A 115 14.24 12.22 4.00
N PRO A 116 14.91 13.15 3.30
CA PRO A 116 15.65 12.80 2.10
C PRO A 116 16.65 11.69 2.39
N LEU A 117 16.71 10.69 1.52
CA LEU A 117 17.74 9.65 1.63
C LEU A 117 19.13 10.30 1.60
N PRO A 118 20.04 9.94 2.52
CA PRO A 118 21.38 10.46 2.49
C PRO A 118 22.08 10.02 1.17
N PRO A 119 22.95 10.85 0.58
CA PRO A 119 23.59 10.54 -0.71
C PRO A 119 24.31 9.18 -0.77
N ALA A 120 24.79 8.70 0.39
CA ALA A 120 25.51 7.44 0.51
C ALA A 120 24.60 6.18 0.56
N ALA A 121 23.29 6.32 0.74
CA ALA A 121 22.37 5.18 0.85
C ALA A 121 22.23 4.38 -0.47
N PHE A 122 22.56 5.00 -1.60
CA PHE A 122 22.56 4.35 -2.92
C PHE A 122 23.93 3.80 -3.33
N ALA A 123 24.97 4.00 -2.50
CA ALA A 123 26.30 3.44 -2.73
C ALA A 123 26.31 1.95 -2.38
N LEU A 124 25.52 1.17 -3.10
CA LEU A 124 25.63 -0.28 -3.09
C LEU A 124 27.00 -0.65 -3.63
N ALA A 125 27.84 -1.20 -2.75
CA ALA A 125 28.88 -2.17 -3.05
C ALA A 125 29.59 -2.01 -4.42
N ALA A 126 30.32 -0.92 -4.62
CA ALA A 126 31.54 -0.98 -5.41
C ALA A 126 32.62 -1.75 -4.62
N GLY A 127 32.28 -2.98 -4.20
CA GLY A 127 33.24 -3.92 -3.65
C GLY A 127 34.15 -4.32 -4.79
N THR A 128 35.38 -3.83 -4.73
CA THR A 128 36.50 -4.19 -5.59
C THR A 128 36.50 -5.70 -5.84
N VAL A 129 36.20 -6.13 -7.07
CA VAL A 129 36.68 -7.44 -7.55
C VAL A 129 38.19 -7.30 -7.75
N ALA A 130 38.92 -7.39 -6.64
CA ALA A 130 40.36 -7.56 -6.67
C ALA A 130 40.64 -8.97 -7.19
N GLY A 131 41.14 -9.02 -8.43
CA GLY A 131 41.95 -10.10 -8.99
C GLY A 131 41.39 -11.52 -8.88
N PHE A 132 40.84 -12.03 -9.99
CA PHE A 132 41.12 -13.41 -10.35
C PHE A 132 42.40 -13.39 -11.20
N GLY A 133 43.48 -13.90 -10.61
CA GLY A 133 44.73 -14.15 -11.28
C GLY A 133 44.67 -15.44 -12.10
N GLU A 134 45.42 -15.38 -13.21
CA GLU A 134 45.89 -16.40 -14.16
C GLU A 134 44.87 -17.33 -14.84
#